data_AF-A0A7Z0BJV9-F1
#
_entry.id   AF-A0A7Z0BJV9-F1
#
_cell.length_a   1.000
_cell.length_b   1.000
_cell.length_c   1.000
_cell.angle_alpha   90.00
_cell.angle_beta   90.00
_cell.angle_gamma   90.00
#
_symmetry.space_group_name_H-M   'P 1'
#
loop_
_entity.id
_entity.type
_entity.pdbx_description
1 polymer ?
#
loop_
_entity_poly.entity_id
_entity_poly.type
_entity_poly.pdbx_seq_one_letter_code
_entity_poly.pdbx_strand_id
1 'polypeptide(L)'
;MQMSIDQLKRWGRAVSVAALASSVLAVSACEEGSAGGEEGSDVEDVQQDENGGDGAGGDGAGGDGAAEVGSTVTVSAEITEVLSNQSFRLEGASDWGENPLLVVSAQENMNVSQGDVVSVTGTVREFDYATYSEDYELGDEGLYEEFDGEQFIVADDVSQNATPEAE
;
A
#
# COMPACT_ATOMS: atom_id res chain seq x y z
N MET A 1 -51.94 -3.30 4.17
CA MET A 1 -51.69 -4.25 3.07
C MET A 1 -50.40 -4.98 3.39
N GLN A 2 -50.46 -6.31 3.49
CA GLN A 2 -49.32 -7.23 3.67
C GLN A 2 -48.31 -7.10 2.53
N MET A 3 -47.00 -7.22 2.83
CA MET A 3 -46.24 -8.43 2.47
C MET A 3 -44.91 -8.47 3.23
N SER A 4 -44.81 -9.37 4.21
CA SER A 4 -43.55 -9.95 4.67
C SER A 4 -42.90 -10.74 3.52
N ILE A 5 -41.58 -10.93 3.53
CA ILE A 5 -40.89 -12.22 3.25
C ILE A 5 -39.39 -12.04 3.58
N ASP A 6 -39.03 -12.56 4.75
CA ASP A 6 -37.71 -13.07 5.09
C ASP A 6 -37.28 -14.20 4.14
N GLN A 7 -36.02 -14.18 3.69
CA GLN A 7 -35.23 -15.40 3.41
C GLN A 7 -33.76 -15.10 3.70
N LEU A 8 -33.29 -15.39 4.91
CA LEU A 8 -32.52 -16.60 5.21
C LEU A 8 -31.48 -16.96 4.13
N LYS A 9 -30.22 -16.61 4.41
CA LYS A 9 -29.10 -17.48 4.03
C LYS A 9 -28.08 -17.60 5.17
N ARG A 10 -28.55 -18.18 6.27
CA ARG A 10 -27.71 -18.91 7.23
C ARG A 10 -27.48 -20.32 6.70
N TRP A 11 -26.27 -20.61 6.25
CA TRP A 11 -25.65 -21.93 6.20
C TRP A 11 -24.14 -21.67 6.21
N GLY A 12 -23.29 -22.18 7.08
CA GLY A 12 -23.44 -23.22 8.08
C GLY A 12 -22.11 -23.97 8.17
N ARG A 13 -21.56 -24.03 9.39
CA ARG A 13 -20.64 -25.07 9.93
C ARG A 13 -19.14 -25.01 9.55
N ALA A 14 -18.38 -24.61 10.58
CA ALA A 14 -17.16 -25.22 11.15
C ALA A 14 -16.67 -26.58 10.59
N VAL A 15 -15.33 -26.75 10.57
CA VAL A 15 -14.59 -27.92 11.09
C VAL A 15 -13.09 -27.58 11.20
N SER A 16 -12.45 -28.03 12.28
CA SER A 16 -11.03 -27.92 12.64
C SER A 16 -10.15 -29.06 12.05
N VAL A 17 -8.84 -29.05 12.38
CA VAL A 17 -7.83 -30.15 12.32
C VAL A 17 -7.07 -30.20 10.96
N ALA A 18 -5.74 -30.36 10.82
CA ALA A 18 -4.71 -31.05 11.62
C ALA A 18 -3.28 -30.51 11.33
N ALA A 19 -2.38 -30.73 12.29
CA ALA A 19 -0.91 -30.65 12.13
C ALA A 19 -0.36 -31.84 11.33
N LEU A 20 0.71 -31.63 10.56
CA LEU A 20 1.64 -32.67 10.10
C LEU A 20 3.08 -32.18 10.11
N ALA A 21 3.95 -32.98 10.72
CA ALA A 21 5.35 -32.75 10.99
C ALA A 21 6.27 -33.43 9.97
N SER A 22 7.46 -32.82 9.79
CA SER A 22 8.82 -33.38 9.56
C SER A 22 9.06 -34.53 8.56
N SER A 23 10.13 -34.40 7.77
CA SER A 23 11.15 -35.44 7.39
C SER A 23 11.82 -35.07 6.05
N VAL A 24 13.08 -35.35 5.69
CA VAL A 24 14.25 -36.05 6.26
C VAL A 24 15.47 -35.63 5.40
N LEU A 25 16.66 -35.53 6.02
CA LEU A 25 17.95 -35.28 5.38
C LEU A 25 18.46 -36.55 4.66
N ALA A 26 18.97 -36.41 3.44
CA ALA A 26 19.73 -37.46 2.74
C ALA A 26 21.14 -36.95 2.42
N VAL A 27 22.13 -37.46 3.15
CA VAL A 27 23.57 -37.31 2.86
C VAL A 27 24.03 -38.51 2.05
N SER A 28 24.66 -38.27 0.91
CA SER A 28 25.24 -39.32 0.08
C SER A 28 26.63 -38.94 -0.41
N ALA A 29 27.55 -39.87 -0.16
CA ALA A 29 28.84 -40.11 -0.82
C ALA A 29 29.99 -39.14 -0.54
N CYS A 30 30.83 -39.54 0.43
CA CYS A 30 32.24 -39.20 0.48
C CYS A 30 32.99 -40.33 -0.25
N GLU A 31 33.67 -40.04 -1.35
CA GLU A 31 34.72 -40.91 -1.89
C GLU A 31 35.94 -40.03 -2.18
N GLU A 32 36.87 -40.06 -1.22
CA GLU A 32 38.33 -40.13 -1.36
C GLU A 32 39.00 -39.39 -2.53
N GLY A 33 39.77 -38.33 -2.23
CA GLY A 33 40.89 -37.99 -3.11
C GLY A 33 41.47 -36.57 -3.02
N SER A 34 42.66 -36.49 -2.41
CA SER A 34 43.75 -35.55 -2.68
C SER A 34 43.72 -34.15 -2.05
N ALA A 35 44.66 -34.00 -1.11
CA ALA A 35 45.20 -32.75 -0.62
C ALA A 35 45.83 -31.91 -1.74
N GLY A 36 45.84 -30.59 -1.53
CA GLY A 36 46.62 -29.65 -2.32
C GLY A 36 45.85 -28.35 -2.52
N GLY A 37 45.93 -27.44 -1.55
CA GLY A 37 45.34 -26.12 -1.69
C GLY A 37 46.19 -25.24 -2.59
N GLU A 38 45.53 -24.56 -3.52
CA GLU A 38 45.78 -23.17 -3.94
C GLU A 38 44.91 -22.92 -5.18
N GLU A 39 43.71 -22.37 -4.99
CA GLU A 39 42.96 -21.83 -6.12
C GLU A 39 42.45 -20.45 -5.72
N GLY A 40 43.09 -19.45 -6.35
CA GLY A 40 42.52 -18.12 -6.49
C GLY A 40 41.13 -18.27 -7.09
N SER A 41 40.17 -17.59 -6.47
CA SER A 41 38.82 -17.52 -7.00
C SER A 41 38.83 -16.51 -8.15
N ASP A 42 39.21 -16.99 -9.34
CA ASP A 42 38.66 -16.48 -10.59
C ASP A 42 37.16 -16.86 -10.58
N VAL A 43 36.33 -15.87 -10.27
CA VAL A 43 34.89 -15.95 -10.49
C VAL A 43 34.62 -15.50 -11.92
N GLU A 44 34.54 -16.46 -12.84
CA GLU A 44 33.91 -16.22 -14.14
C GLU A 44 32.39 -16.25 -13.98
N ASP A 45 31.81 -15.11 -14.36
CA ASP A 45 30.50 -14.91 -14.98
C ASP A 45 29.23 -15.37 -14.23
N VAL A 46 28.66 -14.42 -13.49
CA VAL A 46 27.21 -14.37 -13.25
C VAL A 46 26.65 -13.22 -14.09
N GLN A 47 26.09 -13.59 -15.25
CA GLN A 47 24.87 -13.06 -15.85
C GLN A 47 24.52 -11.61 -15.46
N GLN A 48 25.02 -10.67 -16.26
CA GLN A 48 24.42 -9.35 -16.39
C GLN A 48 23.17 -9.47 -17.25
N ASP A 49 22.03 -9.61 -16.58
CA ASP A 49 20.73 -9.27 -17.14
C ASP A 49 20.03 -8.34 -16.13
N GLU A 50 19.95 -7.08 -16.54
CA GLU A 50 18.91 -6.10 -16.19
C GLU A 50 18.82 -5.59 -14.73
N ASN A 51 19.43 -4.42 -14.53
CA ASN A 51 18.90 -3.30 -13.73
C ASN A 51 18.35 -3.64 -12.33
N GLY A 52 19.25 -3.83 -11.37
CA GLY A 52 18.91 -3.79 -9.94
C GLY A 52 19.93 -2.93 -9.22
N GLY A 53 19.56 -1.70 -8.87
CA GLY A 53 20.42 -0.77 -8.14
C GLY A 53 20.83 -1.35 -6.79
N ASP A 54 22.13 -1.56 -6.61
CA ASP A 54 22.78 -1.78 -5.32
C ASP A 54 22.73 -0.46 -4.53
N GLY A 55 21.57 -0.20 -3.93
CA GLY A 55 21.35 0.87 -2.97
C GLY A 55 21.77 0.42 -1.58
N ALA A 56 23.07 0.49 -1.30
CA ALA A 56 23.56 0.47 0.06
C ALA A 56 23.13 1.75 0.80
N GLY A 57 22.50 1.61 1.97
CA GLY A 57 22.50 2.64 3.01
C GLY A 57 21.12 3.02 3.54
N GLY A 58 20.87 2.70 4.81
CA GLY A 58 19.71 3.19 5.54
C GLY A 58 19.49 2.58 6.91
N ASP A 59 20.51 2.52 7.77
CA ASP A 59 20.28 2.44 9.23
C ASP A 59 19.73 3.81 9.67
N GLY A 60 18.42 4.02 9.45
CA GLY A 60 17.70 5.26 9.72
C GLY A 60 16.95 5.17 11.05
N ALA A 61 17.66 5.01 12.14
CA ALA A 61 17.08 5.19 13.47
C ALA A 61 16.87 6.70 13.75
N GLY A 62 15.68 7.19 13.39
CA GLY A 62 15.14 8.52 13.73
C GLY A 62 14.63 9.24 12.47
N GLY A 63 13.40 9.71 12.37
CA GLY A 63 12.30 9.78 13.33
C GLY A 63 11.30 10.78 12.76
N ASP A 64 10.14 10.30 12.35
CA ASP A 64 8.83 10.96 12.22
C ASP A 64 7.95 9.86 11.59
N GLY A 65 6.77 9.58 12.14
CA GLY A 65 5.97 8.39 11.81
C GLY A 65 5.36 8.37 10.40
N ALA A 66 5.92 9.12 9.45
CA ALA A 66 5.43 9.20 8.09
C ALA A 66 5.64 7.87 7.35
N ALA A 67 4.63 7.46 6.60
CA ALA A 67 4.65 6.23 5.84
C ALA A 67 5.73 6.25 4.74
N GLU A 68 6.41 5.12 4.55
CA GLU A 68 7.45 4.97 3.54
C GLU A 68 6.87 4.93 2.12
N VAL A 69 7.53 5.58 1.16
CA VAL A 69 7.16 5.51 -0.27
C VAL A 69 7.20 4.06 -0.75
N GLY A 70 6.13 3.61 -1.40
CA GLY A 70 5.94 2.23 -1.86
C GLY A 70 5.19 1.34 -0.86
N SER A 71 4.97 1.80 0.37
CA SER A 71 4.21 1.03 1.37
C SER A 71 2.71 1.21 1.21
N THR A 72 1.96 0.12 1.42
CA THR A 72 0.50 0.16 1.52
C THR A 72 0.08 0.52 2.93
N VAL A 73 -0.82 1.49 3.03
CA VAL A 73 -1.26 2.12 4.28
C VAL A 73 -2.77 2.29 4.28
N THR A 74 -3.34 2.39 5.48
CA THR A 74 -4.74 2.74 5.68
C THR A 74 -4.81 3.99 6.56
N VAL A 75 -5.36 5.07 6.02
CA VAL A 75 -5.61 6.32 6.75
C VAL A 75 -7.07 6.51 7.03
N SER A 76 -7.37 7.14 8.16
CA SER A 76 -8.72 7.64 8.42
C SER A 76 -8.63 9.11 8.79
N ALA A 77 -9.28 9.96 8.00
CA ALA A 77 -9.25 11.41 8.15
C ALA A 77 -10.50 12.07 7.55
N GLU A 78 -10.69 13.35 7.86
CA GLU A 78 -11.75 14.16 7.29
C GLU A 78 -11.31 14.77 5.96
N ILE A 79 -12.24 14.80 4.99
CA ILE A 79 -12.02 15.47 3.72
C ILE A 79 -12.15 16.96 3.91
N THR A 80 -11.04 17.68 3.75
CA THR A 80 -11.03 19.13 3.87
C THR A 80 -11.33 19.82 2.56
N GLU A 81 -11.04 19.22 1.42
CA GLU A 81 -11.43 19.75 0.12
C GLU A 81 -11.52 18.64 -0.95
N VAL A 82 -12.50 18.74 -1.83
CA VAL A 82 -12.61 17.84 -3.00
C VAL A 82 -12.09 18.60 -4.21
N LEU A 83 -10.95 18.16 -4.74
CA LEU A 83 -10.27 18.83 -5.85
C LEU A 83 -10.88 18.41 -7.20
N SER A 84 -11.17 17.12 -7.35
CA SER A 84 -11.76 16.51 -8.56
C SER A 84 -12.61 15.29 -8.21
N ASN A 85 -13.26 14.68 -9.20
CA ASN A 85 -14.08 13.47 -9.02
C ASN A 85 -13.27 12.25 -8.51
N GLN A 86 -11.96 12.31 -8.68
CA GLN A 86 -10.99 11.25 -8.37
C GLN A 86 -9.90 11.67 -7.38
N SER A 87 -9.93 12.90 -6.89
CA SER A 87 -8.89 13.40 -5.98
C SER A 87 -9.45 14.34 -4.93
N PHE A 88 -9.00 14.20 -3.70
CA PHE A 88 -9.41 15.02 -2.58
C PHE A 88 -8.27 15.17 -1.58
N ARG A 89 -8.39 16.20 -0.73
CA ARG A 89 -7.44 16.54 0.31
C ARG A 89 -7.95 16.05 1.66
N LEU A 90 -7.08 15.39 2.40
CA LEU A 90 -7.28 15.00 3.78
C LEU A 90 -6.38 15.82 4.70
N GLU A 91 -6.84 16.15 5.89
CA GLU A 91 -5.99 16.72 6.95
C GLU A 91 -6.26 15.98 8.27
N GLY A 92 -5.26 15.94 9.15
CA GLY A 92 -5.40 15.32 10.47
C GLY A 92 -5.38 13.79 10.46
N ALA A 93 -4.87 13.16 9.40
CA ALA A 93 -4.55 11.74 9.43
C ALA A 93 -3.48 11.50 10.51
N SER A 94 -3.76 10.63 11.48
CA SER A 94 -2.91 10.47 12.68
C SER A 94 -1.45 10.11 12.36
N ASP A 95 -1.21 9.44 11.23
CA ASP A 95 0.11 9.05 10.73
C ASP A 95 0.79 10.10 9.82
N TRP A 96 0.07 11.15 9.38
CA TRP A 96 0.59 12.25 8.55
C TRP A 96 0.55 13.63 9.23
N GLY A 97 0.01 13.71 10.45
CA GLY A 97 0.01 14.93 11.26
C GLY A 97 -0.94 16.01 10.73
N GLU A 98 -0.48 17.26 10.78
CA GLU A 98 -1.24 18.45 10.35
C GLU A 98 -0.98 18.82 8.87
N ASN A 99 -0.14 18.08 8.15
CA ASN A 99 0.11 18.36 6.73
C ASN A 99 -1.09 17.93 5.89
N PRO A 100 -1.50 18.72 4.88
CA PRO A 100 -2.46 18.25 3.92
C PRO A 100 -1.91 17.02 3.19
N LEU A 101 -2.77 16.01 3.04
CA LEU A 101 -2.47 14.77 2.36
C LEU A 101 -3.34 14.65 1.13
N LEU A 102 -2.71 14.61 -0.04
CA LEU A 102 -3.41 14.34 -1.29
C LEU A 102 -3.74 12.85 -1.38
N VAL A 103 -5.00 12.57 -1.72
CA VAL A 103 -5.46 11.24 -2.09
C VAL A 103 -6.00 11.30 -3.50
N VAL A 104 -5.53 10.38 -4.35
CA VAL A 104 -6.09 10.14 -5.68
C VAL A 104 -6.59 8.71 -5.76
N SER A 105 -7.59 8.45 -6.59
CA SER A 105 -7.96 7.09 -6.92
C SER A 105 -8.50 6.93 -8.33
N ALA A 106 -8.26 5.75 -8.88
CA ALA A 106 -8.76 5.35 -10.19
C ALA A 106 -10.27 5.07 -10.19
N GLN A 107 -10.92 5.07 -9.01
CA GLN A 107 -12.36 4.86 -8.88
C GLN A 107 -13.10 6.15 -9.25
N GLU A 108 -13.90 6.13 -10.30
CA GLU A 108 -14.77 7.26 -10.60
C GLU A 108 -15.91 7.37 -9.57
N ASN A 109 -16.27 8.59 -9.19
CA ASN A 109 -17.44 8.91 -8.36
C ASN A 109 -17.40 8.30 -6.95
N MET A 110 -16.38 8.64 -6.16
CA MET A 110 -16.23 8.19 -4.76
C MET A 110 -17.39 8.64 -3.83
N ASN A 111 -18.33 9.44 -4.34
CA ASN A 111 -19.53 9.93 -3.63
C ASN A 111 -19.21 10.57 -2.27
N VAL A 112 -18.02 11.17 -2.15
CA VAL A 112 -17.53 11.86 -0.95
C VAL A 112 -17.80 13.37 -1.02
N SER A 113 -17.98 14.00 0.13
CA SER A 113 -18.12 15.45 0.27
C SER A 113 -17.11 16.00 1.27
N GLN A 114 -16.84 17.30 1.19
CA GLN A 114 -16.11 18.02 2.23
C GLN A 114 -16.79 17.82 3.59
N GLY A 115 -16.00 17.48 4.61
CA GLY A 115 -16.46 17.16 5.96
C GLY A 115 -16.79 15.68 6.20
N ASP A 116 -16.74 14.82 5.17
CA ASP A 116 -16.89 13.37 5.38
C ASP A 116 -15.61 12.78 6.01
N VAL A 117 -15.81 11.91 7.00
CA VAL A 117 -14.72 11.09 7.55
C VAL A 117 -14.63 9.79 6.75
N VAL A 118 -13.50 9.62 6.07
CA VAL A 118 -13.26 8.47 5.19
C VAL A 118 -12.08 7.65 5.68
N SER A 119 -12.12 6.36 5.40
CA SER A 119 -10.99 5.44 5.52
C SER A 119 -10.48 5.13 4.13
N VAL A 120 -9.22 5.44 3.87
CA VAL A 120 -8.57 5.27 2.58
C VAL A 120 -7.47 4.25 2.73
N THR A 121 -7.52 3.18 1.94
CA THR A 121 -6.43 2.20 1.84
C THR A 121 -5.76 2.35 0.49
N GLY A 122 -4.44 2.53 0.50
CA GLY A 122 -3.70 2.80 -0.74
C GLY A 122 -2.20 2.69 -0.58
N THR A 123 -1.47 2.98 -1.65
CA THR A 123 0.00 2.97 -1.66
C THR A 123 0.54 4.39 -1.62
N VAL A 124 1.51 4.63 -0.75
CA VAL A 124 2.21 5.92 -0.66
C VAL A 124 3.17 6.08 -1.83
N ARG A 125 3.12 7.21 -2.50
CA ARG A 125 4.01 7.56 -3.61
C ARG A 125 4.44 9.02 -3.50
N GLU A 126 5.43 9.41 -4.29
CA GLU A 126 5.80 10.81 -4.50
C GLU A 126 4.95 11.37 -5.63
N PHE A 127 4.30 12.51 -5.40
CA PHE A 127 3.39 13.11 -6.36
C PHE A 127 4.15 13.92 -7.39
N ASP A 128 3.82 13.67 -8.66
CA ASP A 128 4.26 14.44 -9.82
C ASP A 128 3.04 14.66 -10.71
N TYR A 129 2.66 15.93 -10.91
CA TYR A 129 1.44 16.26 -11.64
C TYR A 129 1.51 15.78 -13.11
N ALA A 130 2.66 15.93 -13.77
CA ALA A 130 2.83 15.52 -15.16
C ALA A 130 2.69 14.00 -15.35
N THR A 131 3.04 13.22 -14.34
CA THR A 131 2.97 11.76 -14.34
C THR A 131 1.56 11.26 -14.10
N TYR A 132 0.78 11.93 -13.23
CA TYR A 132 -0.51 11.42 -12.75
C TYR A 132 -1.74 12.16 -13.28
N SER A 133 -1.59 13.35 -13.86
CA SER A 133 -2.70 14.16 -14.37
C SER A 133 -3.59 13.42 -15.36
N GLU A 134 -2.99 12.70 -16.31
CA GLU A 134 -3.73 11.93 -17.32
C GLU A 134 -4.32 10.62 -16.78
N ASP A 135 -3.62 9.91 -15.89
CA ASP A 135 -4.04 8.59 -15.37
C ASP A 135 -5.21 8.68 -14.40
N TYR A 136 -5.27 9.77 -13.62
CA TYR A 136 -6.30 10.00 -12.59
C TYR A 136 -7.25 11.15 -12.93
N GLU A 137 -7.23 11.63 -14.17
CA GLU A 137 -8.05 12.75 -14.66
C GLU A 137 -8.03 13.94 -13.68
N LEU A 138 -6.83 14.35 -13.28
CA LEU A 138 -6.65 15.45 -12.33
C LEU A 138 -7.16 16.76 -12.96
N GLY A 139 -7.63 17.65 -12.09
CA GLY A 139 -8.21 18.93 -12.46
C GLY A 139 -7.17 19.98 -12.87
N ASP A 140 -7.39 21.22 -12.43
CA ASP A 140 -6.48 22.33 -12.72
C ASP A 140 -5.14 22.16 -11.98
N GLU A 141 -4.01 22.35 -12.68
CA GLU A 141 -2.66 22.18 -12.11
C GLU A 141 -2.43 23.04 -10.85
N GLY A 142 -3.04 24.23 -10.80
CA GLY A 142 -2.88 25.17 -9.68
C GLY A 142 -3.42 24.64 -8.35
N LEU A 143 -4.29 23.63 -8.39
CA LEU A 143 -4.82 22.96 -7.19
C LEU A 143 -3.85 21.91 -6.63
N TYR A 144 -2.81 21.55 -7.39
CA TYR A 144 -1.87 20.50 -7.02
C TYR A 144 -0.42 20.99 -6.85
N GLU A 145 -0.16 22.28 -7.10
CA GLU A 145 1.17 22.89 -6.95
C GLU A 145 1.75 22.71 -5.53
N GLU A 146 0.89 22.67 -4.50
CA GLU A 146 1.36 22.45 -3.12
C GLU A 146 1.90 21.04 -2.89
N PHE A 147 1.37 20.04 -3.62
CA PHE A 147 1.68 18.62 -3.47
C PHE A 147 2.83 18.14 -4.34
N ASP A 148 3.37 18.97 -5.24
CA ASP A 148 4.44 18.57 -6.16
C ASP A 148 5.72 18.19 -5.39
N GLY A 149 6.17 16.94 -5.55
CA GLY A 149 7.28 16.38 -4.78
C GLY A 149 6.92 15.99 -3.33
N GLU A 150 5.66 16.11 -2.92
CA GLU A 150 5.17 15.62 -1.63
C GLU A 150 4.70 14.17 -1.70
N GLN A 151 4.52 13.56 -0.52
CA GLN A 151 3.97 12.21 -0.42
C GLN A 151 2.44 12.25 -0.54
N PHE A 152 1.89 11.37 -1.38
CA PHE A 152 0.45 11.21 -1.56
C PHE A 152 0.05 9.74 -1.53
N ILE A 153 -1.25 9.48 -1.41
CA ILE A 153 -1.79 8.10 -1.44
C ILE A 153 -2.54 7.87 -2.75
N VAL A 154 -2.14 6.82 -3.46
CA VAL A 154 -2.96 6.22 -4.51
C VAL A 154 -3.91 5.23 -3.86
N ALA A 155 -5.17 5.60 -3.72
CA ALA A 155 -6.16 4.78 -3.05
C ALA A 155 -6.66 3.64 -3.94
N ASP A 156 -6.57 2.43 -3.38
CA ASP A 156 -7.13 1.21 -3.94
C ASP A 156 -8.59 1.04 -3.48
N ASP A 157 -8.86 1.45 -2.23
CA ASP A 157 -10.19 1.40 -1.61
C ASP A 157 -10.45 2.68 -0.79
N VAL A 158 -11.64 3.25 -0.97
CA VAL A 158 -12.15 4.38 -0.19
C VAL A 158 -13.48 3.99 0.42
N SER A 159 -13.54 3.96 1.75
CA SER A 159 -14.74 3.61 2.50
C SER A 159 -15.17 4.77 3.38
N GLN A 160 -16.41 5.24 3.22
CA GLN A 160 -16.98 6.22 4.14
C GLN A 160 -17.16 5.58 5.50
N ASN A 161 -16.45 6.09 6.50
CA ASN A 161 -16.66 5.65 7.86
C ASN A 161 -17.86 6.41 8.42
N ALA A 162 -19.06 5.99 8.00
CA ALA A 162 -20.29 6.42 8.64
C ALA A 162 -20.20 5.98 10.09
N THR A 163 -19.91 6.92 10.99
CA THR A 163 -20.12 6.69 12.41
C THR A 163 -21.63 6.48 12.53
N PRO A 164 -22.14 5.28 12.86
CA PRO A 164 -23.56 5.14 13.11
C PRO A 164 -23.86 6.02 14.31
N GLU A 165 -24.60 7.11 14.09
CA GLU A 165 -25.26 7.82 15.17
C GLU A 165 -26.15 6.78 15.86
N ALA A 166 -25.71 6.32 17.04
CA ALA A 166 -26.52 5.45 17.87
C ALA A 166 -27.70 6.28 18.37
N GLU A 167 -28.86 6.07 17.75
CA GLU A 167 -30.17 6.56 18.22
C GLU A 167 -30.51 6.09 19.63
#